data_AF-A0A929VUN5-F1
#
_entry.id   AF-A0A929VUN5-F1
#
_cell.length_a   1.000
_cell.length_b   1.000
_cell.length_c   1.000
_cell.angle_alpha   90.00
_cell.angle_beta   90.00
_cell.angle_gamma   90.00
#
_symmetry.space_group_name_H-M   'P 1'
#
loop_
_entity.id
_entity.type
_entity.pdbx_description
1 polymer ?
#
loop_
_entity_poly.entity_id
_entity_poly.type
_entity_poly.pdbx_seq_one_letter_code
_entity_poly.pdbx_strand_id
1 'polypeptide(L)'
;MEQEFEDYWKKCRQLLIKNAPTALYEERKSNTKMNTAGDWLLFILPIVVMVGFYDAHVIANVIVNFLITLVLGIIVFVGTEMLKPYITNKRSLTEIDNDIKQYFYRMYKEKGLTYIEKIIK
;
A
#
# COMPACT_ATOMS: atom_id res chain seq x y z
N MET A 1 20.09 10.95 1.18
CA MET A 1 19.79 11.11 -0.26
C MET A 1 19.92 12.57 -0.59
N GLU A 2 20.69 12.89 -1.64
CA GLU A 2 20.85 14.25 -2.15
C GLU A 2 19.49 14.82 -2.60
N GLN A 3 19.27 16.12 -2.37
CA GLN A 3 18.01 16.80 -2.71
C GLN A 3 17.65 16.70 -4.19
N GLU A 4 18.66 16.74 -5.07
CA GLU A 4 18.47 16.60 -6.52
C GLU A 4 17.80 15.27 -6.91
N PHE A 5 18.26 14.16 -6.31
CA PHE A 5 17.66 12.84 -6.54
C PHE A 5 16.26 12.73 -5.91
N GLU A 6 16.05 13.33 -4.74
CA GLU A 6 14.73 13.34 -4.08
C GLU A 6 13.67 14.07 -4.92
N ASP A 7 14.02 15.21 -5.49
CA ASP A 7 13.13 15.98 -6.34
C ASP A 7 12.87 15.25 -7.67
N TYR A 8 13.90 14.62 -8.24
CA TYR A 8 13.74 13.76 -9.42
C TYR A 8 12.86 12.54 -9.13
N TRP A 9 13.07 11.86 -7.99
CA TRP A 9 12.26 10.74 -7.55
C TRP A 9 10.79 11.14 -7.41
N LYS A 10 10.50 12.27 -6.76
CA LYS A 10 9.12 12.77 -6.62
C LYS A 10 8.47 13.05 -7.96
N LYS A 11 9.21 13.65 -8.90
CA LYS A 11 8.71 14.04 -10.22
C LYS A 11 8.51 12.85 -11.16
N CYS A 12 9.41 11.87 -11.14
CA CYS A 12 9.45 10.74 -12.09
C CYS A 12 9.09 9.38 -11.46
N ARG A 13 8.52 9.36 -10.24
CA ARG A 13 8.22 8.14 -9.47
C ARG A 13 7.55 7.04 -10.28
N GLN A 14 6.50 7.35 -11.03
CA GLN A 14 5.74 6.35 -11.79
C GLN A 14 6.59 5.71 -12.89
N LEU A 15 7.40 6.50 -13.59
CA LEU A 15 8.29 6.03 -14.65
C LEU A 15 9.45 5.21 -14.07
N LEU A 16 10.00 5.63 -12.93
CA LEU A 16 11.05 4.90 -12.20
C LEU A 16 10.55 3.52 -11.75
N ILE A 17 9.35 3.46 -11.18
CA ILE A 17 8.75 2.20 -10.75
C ILE A 17 8.47 1.27 -11.93
N LYS A 18 8.02 1.81 -13.08
CA LYS A 18 7.77 1.02 -14.30
C LYS A 18 9.04 0.44 -14.91
N ASN A 19 10.17 1.14 -14.77
CA ASN A 19 11.48 0.72 -15.24
C ASN A 19 12.32 0.07 -14.13
N ALA A 20 11.73 -0.25 -12.99
CA ALA A 20 12.41 -1.00 -11.93
C ALA A 20 12.75 -2.43 -12.41
N PRO A 21 13.75 -3.09 -11.80
CA PRO A 21 14.06 -4.48 -12.10
C PRO A 21 12.81 -5.36 -12.08
N THR A 22 12.69 -6.28 -13.05
CA THR A 22 11.49 -7.11 -13.27
C THR A 22 11.02 -7.81 -12.00
N ALA A 23 11.94 -8.26 -11.14
CA ALA A 23 11.64 -8.85 -9.85
C ALA A 23 10.88 -7.89 -8.91
N LEU A 24 11.36 -6.66 -8.74
CA LEU A 24 10.73 -5.65 -7.87
C LEU A 24 9.42 -5.10 -8.46
N TYR A 25 9.34 -4.97 -9.79
CA TYR A 25 8.13 -4.54 -10.47
C TYR A 25 7.00 -5.58 -10.34
N GLU A 26 7.30 -6.86 -10.58
CA GLU A 26 6.30 -7.93 -10.45
C GLU A 26 5.96 -8.22 -8.97
N GLU A 27 6.90 -8.06 -8.04
CA GLU A 27 6.61 -8.10 -6.59
C GLU A 27 5.64 -6.98 -6.20
N ARG A 28 5.87 -5.74 -6.65
CA ARG A 28 4.96 -4.61 -6.41
C ARG A 28 3.56 -4.85 -7.01
N LYS A 29 3.51 -5.33 -8.25
CA LYS A 29 2.27 -5.58 -9.00
C LYS A 29 1.46 -6.74 -8.44
N SER A 30 2.13 -7.80 -7.98
CA SER A 30 1.49 -8.92 -7.29
C SER A 30 0.99 -8.54 -5.89
N ASN A 31 1.63 -7.55 -5.26
CA ASN A 31 1.17 -6.95 -4.00
C ASN A 31 -0.05 -6.03 -4.16
N THR A 32 -0.25 -5.43 -5.34
CA THR A 32 -1.41 -4.54 -5.59
C THR A 32 -2.71 -5.32 -5.85
N LYS A 33 -2.61 -6.62 -6.15
CA LYS A 33 -3.76 -7.50 -6.41
C LYS A 33 -4.14 -8.27 -5.14
N MET A 34 -5.44 -8.45 -4.92
CA MET A 34 -5.99 -9.35 -3.89
C MET A 34 -5.76 -10.82 -4.29
N ASN A 35 -4.52 -11.26 -4.16
CA ASN A 35 -4.08 -12.57 -4.65
C ASN A 35 -4.07 -13.65 -3.56
N THR A 36 -4.31 -13.30 -2.30
CA THR A 36 -4.14 -14.22 -1.16
C THR A 36 -5.42 -14.33 -0.35
N ALA A 37 -5.68 -15.52 0.20
CA ALA A 37 -6.83 -15.77 1.09
C ALA A 37 -6.87 -14.80 2.28
N GLY A 38 -5.71 -14.39 2.79
CA GLY A 38 -5.60 -13.36 3.83
C GLY A 38 -6.11 -11.97 3.39
N ASP A 39 -5.89 -11.57 2.12
CA ASP A 39 -6.38 -10.29 1.61
C ASP A 39 -7.92 -10.27 1.51
N TRP A 40 -8.51 -11.41 1.11
CA TRP A 40 -9.96 -11.59 1.08
C TRP A 40 -10.57 -11.60 2.49
N LEU A 41 -9.91 -12.28 3.43
CA LEU A 41 -10.36 -12.34 4.82
C LEU A 41 -10.31 -10.96 5.48
N LEU A 42 -9.23 -10.21 5.29
CA LEU A 42 -9.08 -8.85 5.80
C LEU A 42 -10.07 -7.88 5.20
N PHE A 43 -10.45 -8.05 3.93
CA PHE A 43 -11.46 -7.21 3.28
C PHE A 43 -12.88 -7.48 3.79
N ILE A 44 -13.21 -8.74 4.07
CA ILE A 44 -14.55 -9.14 4.54
C ILE A 44 -14.75 -8.77 6.02
N LEU A 45 -13.68 -8.76 6.81
CA LEU A 45 -13.73 -8.57 8.26
C LEU A 45 -14.44 -7.27 8.72
N PRO A 46 -14.17 -6.07 8.14
CA PRO A 46 -14.91 -4.85 8.44
C PRO A 46 -16.42 -5.00 8.18
N ILE A 47 -16.81 -5.67 7.11
CA ILE A 47 -18.23 -5.88 6.75
C ILE A 47 -18.92 -6.75 7.80
N VAL A 48 -18.27 -7.85 8.21
CA VAL A 48 -18.81 -8.75 9.24
C VAL A 48 -18.98 -8.02 10.58
N VAL A 49 -17.99 -7.21 10.97
CA VAL A 49 -18.07 -6.42 12.21
C VAL A 49 -19.18 -5.38 12.13
N MET A 50 -19.33 -4.69 11.00
CA MET A 50 -20.39 -3.70 10.81
C MET A 50 -21.79 -4.32 10.88
N VAL A 51 -22.01 -5.44 10.18
CA VAL A 51 -23.29 -6.16 10.19
C VAL A 51 -23.61 -6.66 11.60
N GLY A 52 -22.65 -7.32 12.25
CA GLY A 52 -22.84 -7.84 13.61
C GLY A 52 -23.12 -6.74 14.63
N PHE A 53 -22.43 -5.60 14.54
CA PHE A 53 -22.67 -4.47 15.43
C PHE A 53 -24.04 -3.82 15.19
N TYR A 54 -24.41 -3.62 13.92
CA TYR A 54 -25.69 -2.98 13.58
C TYR A 54 -26.88 -3.84 14.01
N ASP A 55 -26.80 -5.16 13.81
CA ASP A 55 -27.83 -6.15 14.13
C ASP A 55 -27.94 -6.46 15.63
N ALA A 56 -26.87 -6.22 16.41
CA ALA A 56 -26.88 -6.40 17.86
C ALA A 56 -27.83 -5.41 18.59
N HIS A 57 -28.44 -4.45 17.88
CA HIS A 57 -29.40 -3.47 18.40
C HIS A 57 -28.96 -2.77 19.70
N VAL A 58 -27.63 -2.62 19.88
CA VAL A 58 -27.03 -1.98 21.06
C VAL A 58 -27.51 -0.53 21.21
N ILE A 59 -27.86 0.09 20.08
CA ILE A 59 -28.34 1.46 20.00
C ILE A 59 -29.73 1.45 19.34
N ALA A 60 -30.74 1.90 20.09
CA ALA A 60 -32.13 1.92 19.62
C ALA A 60 -32.37 2.97 18.51
N ASN A 61 -31.65 4.09 18.54
CA ASN A 61 -31.78 5.13 17.52
C ASN A 61 -31.08 4.68 16.24
N VAL A 62 -31.87 4.47 15.18
CA VAL A 62 -31.41 3.97 13.88
C VAL A 62 -30.30 4.85 13.28
N ILE A 63 -30.45 6.16 13.32
CA ILE A 63 -29.49 7.10 12.72
C ILE A 63 -28.17 7.06 13.50
N VAL A 64 -28.24 7.07 14.83
CA VAL A 64 -27.05 7.03 15.69
C VAL A 64 -26.35 5.68 15.58
N ASN A 65 -27.10 4.57 15.54
CA ASN A 65 -26.57 3.23 15.31
C ASN A 65 -25.81 3.17 13.99
N PHE A 66 -26.43 3.64 12.90
CA PHE A 66 -25.81 3.68 11.58
C PHE A 66 -24.50 4.49 11.56
N LEU A 67 -24.48 5.69 12.16
CA LEU A 67 -23.27 6.52 12.21
C LEU A 67 -22.14 5.85 12.98
N ILE A 68 -22.44 5.21 14.11
CA ILE A 68 -21.44 4.50 14.91
C ILE A 68 -20.94 3.26 14.17
N THR A 69 -21.82 2.51 13.51
CA THR A 69 -21.43 1.39 12.65
C THR A 69 -20.46 1.82 11.55
N LEU A 70 -20.71 2.96 10.90
CA LEU A 70 -19.81 3.51 9.87
C LEU A 70 -18.43 3.84 10.45
N VAL A 71 -18.39 4.53 11.60
CA VAL A 71 -17.13 4.88 12.26
C VAL A 71 -16.36 3.61 12.67
N LEU A 72 -17.06 2.62 13.22
CA LEU A 72 -16.48 1.32 13.59
C LEU A 72 -15.90 0.61 12.37
N GLY A 73 -16.64 0.59 11.24
CA GLY A 73 -16.18 0.02 9.98
C GLY A 73 -14.88 0.65 9.49
N ILE A 74 -14.76 1.98 9.56
CA ILE A 74 -13.54 2.71 9.19
C ILE A 74 -12.37 2.31 10.11
N ILE A 75 -12.59 2.26 11.42
CA ILE A 75 -11.55 1.89 12.40
C ILE A 75 -11.04 0.47 12.12
N VAL A 76 -11.96 -0.48 11.92
CA VAL A 76 -11.62 -1.87 11.63
C VAL A 76 -10.89 -1.98 10.30
N PHE A 77 -11.34 -1.27 9.26
CA PHE A 77 -10.68 -1.24 7.96
C PHE A 77 -9.23 -0.73 8.07
N VAL A 78 -9.01 0.39 8.75
CA VAL A 78 -7.65 0.91 8.99
C VAL A 78 -6.80 -0.12 9.74
N GLY A 79 -7.37 -0.78 10.76
CA GLY A 79 -6.71 -1.89 11.47
C GLY A 79 -6.33 -3.05 10.55
N THR A 80 -7.20 -3.43 9.61
CA THR A 80 -6.90 -4.51 8.66
C THR A 80 -5.77 -4.17 7.71
N GLU A 81 -5.68 -2.92 7.23
CA GLU A 81 -4.55 -2.48 6.40
C GLU A 81 -3.22 -2.46 7.18
N MET A 82 -3.26 -2.19 8.49
CA MET A 82 -2.07 -2.31 9.35
C MET A 82 -1.66 -3.77 9.62
N LEU A 83 -2.62 -4.69 9.68
CA LEU A 83 -2.36 -6.12 9.93
C LEU A 83 -1.99 -6.90 8.67
N LYS A 84 -2.35 -6.40 7.48
CA LYS A 84 -2.05 -6.97 6.17
C LYS A 84 -0.60 -7.44 5.99
N PRO A 85 0.45 -6.66 6.32
CA PRO A 85 1.84 -7.14 6.21
C PRO A 85 2.15 -8.33 7.14
N TYR A 86 1.50 -8.43 8.30
CA TYR A 86 1.74 -9.49 9.28
C TYR A 86 1.03 -10.80 8.93
N ILE A 87 -0.18 -10.71 8.34
CA ILE A 87 -1.01 -11.88 8.03
C ILE A 87 -0.67 -12.45 6.66
N THR A 88 -0.41 -11.58 5.68
CA THR A 88 -0.22 -12.01 4.29
C THR A 88 1.24 -12.39 4.00
N ASN A 89 2.18 -12.17 4.94
CA ASN A 89 3.63 -12.40 4.77
C ASN A 89 4.24 -11.67 3.55
N LYS A 90 3.49 -10.73 2.97
CA LYS A 90 3.93 -9.90 1.86
C LYS A 90 4.61 -8.66 2.43
N ARG A 91 5.79 -8.31 1.90
CA ARG A 91 6.45 -7.03 2.21
C ARG A 91 5.52 -5.88 1.86
N SER A 92 5.53 -4.84 2.67
CA SER A 92 4.65 -3.69 2.45
C SER A 92 4.99 -2.99 1.13
N LEU A 93 3.99 -2.42 0.46
CA LEU A 93 4.19 -1.60 -0.74
C LEU A 93 5.21 -0.48 -0.51
N THR A 94 5.25 0.07 0.70
CA THR A 94 6.20 1.10 1.13
C THR A 94 7.64 0.58 1.17
N GLU A 95 7.85 -0.64 1.65
CA GLU A 95 9.19 -1.27 1.66
C GLU A 95 9.67 -1.56 0.24
N ILE A 96 8.80 -2.05 -0.64
CA ILE A 96 9.16 -2.29 -2.04
C ILE A 96 9.47 -0.98 -2.77
N ASP A 97 8.66 0.06 -2.55
CA ASP A 97 8.94 1.39 -3.12
C ASP A 97 10.26 1.98 -2.59
N ASN A 98 10.59 1.73 -1.32
CA ASN A 98 11.86 2.14 -0.74
C ASN A 98 13.04 1.36 -1.32
N ASP A 99 12.90 0.06 -1.56
CA ASP A 99 13.93 -0.76 -2.21
C ASP A 99 14.16 -0.32 -3.67
N ILE A 100 13.10 -0.01 -4.41
CA ILE A 100 13.19 0.58 -5.76
C ILE A 100 13.93 1.92 -5.69
N LYS A 101 13.59 2.77 -4.71
CA LYS A 101 14.25 4.07 -4.51
C LYS A 101 15.74 3.90 -4.23
N GLN A 102 16.10 2.98 -3.34
CA GLN A 102 17.49 2.66 -3.00
C GLN A 102 18.28 2.12 -4.20
N TYR A 103 17.65 1.32 -5.06
CA TYR A 103 18.25 0.83 -6.30
C TYR A 103 18.64 1.98 -7.24
N PHE A 104 17.71 2.90 -7.53
CA PHE A 104 17.98 4.06 -8.37
C PHE A 104 18.93 5.06 -7.70
N TYR A 105 18.91 5.15 -6.37
CA TYR A 105 19.84 6.00 -5.63
C TYR A 105 21.29 5.51 -5.73
N ARG A 106 21.51 4.20 -5.64
CA ARG A 106 22.85 3.61 -5.87
C ARG A 106 23.32 3.87 -7.29
N MET A 107 22.44 3.70 -8.27
CA MET A 107 22.73 3.97 -9.67
C MET A 107 23.07 5.46 -9.92
N TYR A 108 22.37 6.37 -9.24
CA TYR A 108 22.65 7.81 -9.28
C TYR A 108 24.04 8.09 -8.72
N LYS A 109 24.41 7.47 -7.60
CA LYS A 109 25.73 7.67 -6.97
C LYS A 109 26.88 7.16 -7.85
N GLU A 110 26.68 6.09 -8.60
CA GLU A 110 27.71 5.49 -9.45
C GLU A 110 27.83 6.13 -10.83
N LYS A 111 26.72 6.59 -11.42
CA LYS A 111 26.67 6.98 -12.85
C LYS A 111 26.03 8.34 -13.12
N GLY A 112 25.51 9.01 -12.09
CA GLY A 112 24.84 10.31 -12.19
C GLY A 112 23.41 10.24 -12.74
N LEU A 113 22.71 11.37 -12.68
CA LEU A 113 21.29 11.48 -13.06
C LEU A 113 21.04 11.26 -14.56
N THR A 114 21.97 11.69 -15.41
CA THR A 114 21.89 11.58 -16.87
C THR A 114 21.81 10.13 -17.36
N TYR A 115 22.42 9.19 -16.63
CA TYR A 115 22.32 7.77 -16.94
C TYR A 115 20.92 7.21 -16.64
N ILE A 116 20.33 7.62 -15.53
CA ILE A 116 18.98 7.22 -15.11
C ILE A 116 17.94 7.76 -16.10
N GLU A 117 18.06 9.02 -16.50
CA GLU A 117 17.20 9.63 -17.52
C GLU A 117 17.23 8.86 -18.84
N LYS A 118 18.39 8.35 -19.26
CA LYS A 118 18.55 7.57 -20.49
C LYS A 118 17.88 6.19 -20.43
N ILE A 119 17.79 5.58 -19.25
CA ILE A 119 17.14 4.27 -19.06
C ILE A 119 15.61 4.40 -19.08
N ILE A 120 15.10 5.55 -18.67
CA ILE A 120 13.67 5.77 -18.43
C ILE A 120 12.95 6.35 -19.66
N LYS A 121 13.72 6.90 -20.61
CA LYS A 121 13.24 7.51 -21.86
C LYS A 121 12.80 6.48 -22.89
#